data_AF-A0A9D4N5N6-F1
#
_entry.id   AF-A0A9D4N5N6-F1
#
_cell.length_a   1.000
_cell.length_b   1.000
_cell.length_c   1.000
_cell.angle_alpha   90.00
_cell.angle_beta   90.00
_cell.angle_gamma   90.00
#
_symmetry.space_group_name_H-M   'P 1'
#
loop_
_entity.id
_entity.type
_entity.pdbx_description
1 polymer ?
#
loop_
_entity_poly.entity_id
_entity_poly.type
_entity_poly.pdbx_seq_one_letter_code
_entity_poly.pdbx_strand_id
1 'polypeptide(L)'
;MCITGPITDPLLLEVRRNHVMKDALGTLRYSPSDLSSKLQIKFIGEAGVDLGGLRREFFSLLAYQFSHSALTSGKAYHLALEPYNVCQVNNLIAIFFIIVFFAYS
;
A
#
# COMPACT_ATOMS: atom_id res chain seq x y z
N MET A 1 -9.05 -16.73 -15.19
CA MET A 1 -7.80 -17.51 -15.26
C MET A 1 -6.87 -16.96 -14.20
N CYS A 2 -6.76 -17.66 -13.07
CA CYS A 2 -5.81 -17.31 -12.01
C CYS A 2 -4.46 -17.86 -12.42
N ILE A 3 -3.45 -17.01 -12.51
CA ILE A 3 -2.09 -17.42 -12.90
C ILE A 3 -1.48 -18.14 -11.70
N THR A 4 -1.59 -19.47 -11.66
CA THR A 4 -0.92 -20.33 -10.69
C THR A 4 0.36 -20.89 -11.31
N GLY A 5 1.37 -20.02 -11.46
CA GLY A 5 2.77 -20.44 -11.57
C GLY A 5 3.44 -20.27 -10.21
N PRO A 6 4.59 -20.92 -9.94
CA PRO A 6 5.37 -20.60 -8.75
C PRO A 6 5.69 -19.11 -8.79
N ILE A 7 5.12 -18.32 -7.87
CA ILE A 7 5.40 -16.88 -7.78
C ILE A 7 6.81 -16.74 -7.20
N THR A 8 7.83 -16.89 -8.05
CA THR A 8 9.23 -16.58 -7.71
C THR A 8 9.53 -15.09 -7.85
N ASP A 9 8.62 -14.34 -8.47
CA ASP A 9 8.85 -12.93 -8.78
C ASP A 9 8.42 -12.02 -7.61
N PRO A 10 9.24 -11.01 -7.27
CA PRO A 10 8.86 -10.00 -6.30
C PRO A 10 7.63 -9.23 -6.79
N LEU A 11 6.70 -8.94 -5.88
CA LEU A 11 5.54 -8.12 -6.16
C LEU A 11 6.01 -6.67 -6.28
N LEU A 12 6.25 -6.21 -7.51
CA LEU A 12 6.63 -4.84 -7.79
C LEU A 12 5.39 -3.92 -7.74
N LEU A 13 5.41 -2.98 -6.80
CA LEU A 13 4.42 -1.94 -6.66
C LEU A 13 5.02 -0.62 -7.18
N GLU A 14 4.55 -0.20 -8.36
CA GLU A 14 4.87 1.11 -8.92
C GLU A 14 3.88 2.15 -8.42
N VAL A 15 4.36 3.14 -7.68
CA VAL A 15 3.54 4.13 -6.98
C VAL A 15 3.99 5.54 -7.32
N ARG A 16 3.05 6.47 -7.36
CA ARG A 16 3.35 7.91 -7.45
C ARG A 16 3.35 8.49 -6.05
N ARG A 17 4.37 9.27 -5.67
CA ARG A 17 4.47 9.89 -4.32
C ARG A 17 3.19 10.65 -3.91
N ASN A 18 2.58 11.37 -4.85
CA ASN A 18 1.38 12.15 -4.58
C ASN A 18 0.09 11.32 -4.50
N HIS A 19 0.12 10.05 -4.93
CA HIS A 19 -1.06 9.18 -5.04
C HIS A 19 -0.84 7.80 -4.39
N VAL A 20 0.05 7.72 -3.38
CA VAL A 20 0.43 6.47 -2.70
C VAL A 20 -0.78 5.68 -2.22
N MET A 21 -1.77 6.31 -1.58
CA MET A 21 -2.95 5.60 -1.10
C MET A 21 -3.80 5.02 -2.23
N LYS A 22 -3.97 5.76 -3.33
CA LYS A 22 -4.75 5.34 -4.50
C LYS A 22 -4.09 4.17 -5.24
N ASP A 23 -2.78 4.26 -5.41
CA ASP A 23 -1.96 3.27 -6.12
C ASP A 23 -1.79 2.00 -5.26
N ALA A 24 -1.66 2.15 -3.93
CA ALA A 24 -1.72 1.04 -2.98
C ALA A 24 -3.07 0.33 -3.07
N LEU A 25 -4.20 1.04 -2.88
CA LEU A 25 -5.54 0.45 -2.97
C LEU A 25 -5.77 -0.30 -4.28
N GLY A 26 -5.27 0.23 -5.41
CA GLY A 26 -5.35 -0.43 -6.72
C GLY A 26 -4.63 -1.79 -6.77
N THR A 27 -3.52 -1.92 -6.04
CA THR A 27 -2.63 -3.09 -6.04
C THR A 27 -2.90 -4.07 -4.90
N LEU A 28 -3.50 -3.61 -3.79
CA LEU A 28 -3.92 -4.42 -2.65
C LEU A 28 -5.10 -5.38 -2.92
N ARG A 29 -5.32 -5.72 -4.19
CA ARG A 29 -6.15 -6.84 -4.61
C ARG A 29 -5.57 -8.19 -4.18
N TYR A 30 -4.27 -8.23 -3.88
CA TYR A 30 -3.55 -9.40 -3.34
C TYR A 30 -3.66 -9.50 -1.82
N SER A 31 -3.51 -10.71 -1.27
CA SER A 31 -3.65 -10.94 0.17
C SER A 31 -2.48 -10.30 0.94
N PRO A 32 -2.71 -9.75 2.15
CA PRO A 32 -1.65 -9.13 2.96
C PRO A 32 -0.49 -10.10 3.26
N SER A 33 -0.77 -11.41 3.26
CA SER A 33 0.19 -12.49 3.39
C SER A 33 1.22 -12.50 2.23
N ASP A 34 0.81 -12.11 1.03
CA ASP A 34 1.67 -12.06 -0.16
C ASP A 34 2.52 -10.77 -0.21
N LEU A 35 2.05 -9.71 0.46
CA LEU A 35 2.68 -8.39 0.49
C LEU A 35 3.87 -8.30 1.46
N SER A 36 3.90 -9.07 2.54
CA SER A 36 4.92 -8.92 3.59
C SER A 36 6.33 -9.36 3.14
N SER A 37 6.45 -10.46 2.40
CA SER A 37 7.76 -11.07 2.08
C SER A 37 8.31 -10.70 0.69
N LYS A 38 7.46 -10.26 -0.25
CA LYS A 38 7.82 -10.08 -1.67
C LYS A 38 7.61 -8.66 -2.22
N LEU A 39 7.12 -7.71 -1.42
CA LEU A 39 6.81 -6.35 -1.91
C LEU A 39 8.08 -5.52 -2.18
N GLN A 40 8.25 -5.12 -3.44
CA GLN A 40 9.21 -4.13 -3.87
C GLN A 40 8.48 -2.84 -4.23
N ILE A 41 8.98 -1.71 -3.71
CA ILE A 41 8.42 -0.39 -3.98
C ILE A 41 9.28 0.30 -5.03
N LYS A 42 8.64 0.87 -6.04
CA LYS A 42 9.29 1.75 -7.01
C LYS A 42 8.45 3.01 -7.19
N PHE A 43 9.07 4.16 -6.95
CA PHE A 43 8.42 5.43 -7.27
C PHE A 43 8.60 5.74 -8.76
N ILE A 44 7.48 6.00 -9.43
CA ILE A 44 7.48 6.29 -10.86
C ILE A 44 8.24 7.60 -11.10
N GLY A 45 9.26 7.55 -11.97
CA GLY A 45 10.07 8.72 -12.33
C GLY A 45 11.29 8.96 -11.43
N GLU A 46 11.60 8.04 -10.51
CA GLU A 46 12.75 8.16 -9.61
C GLU A 46 13.78 7.06 -9.82
N ALA A 47 15.06 7.41 -9.74
CA ALA A 47 16.12 6.42 -9.69
C ALA A 47 15.99 5.66 -8.36
N GLY A 48 15.71 4.36 -8.42
CA GLY A 48 15.56 3.52 -7.24
C GLY A 48 16.91 3.27 -6.57
N VAL A 49 17.40 4.23 -5.78
CA VAL A 49 18.75 4.19 -5.20
C VAL A 49 18.86 3.23 -4.01
N ASP A 50 17.79 3.02 -3.22
CA ASP A 50 17.81 2.11 -2.07
C ASP A 50 16.43 1.43 -1.81
N LEU A 51 16.37 0.11 -2.00
CA LEU A 51 15.17 -0.70 -1.77
C LEU A 51 14.63 -0.62 -0.33
N GLY A 52 15.52 -0.51 0.67
CA GLY A 52 15.13 -0.43 2.08
C GLY A 52 14.54 0.93 2.45
N GLY A 53 15.15 2.01 1.95
CA GLY A 53 14.66 3.38 2.10
C GLY A 53 13.29 3.58 1.46
N LEU A 54 13.09 3.12 0.22
CA LEU A 54 11.83 3.28 -0.50
C LEU A 54 10.65 2.59 0.19
N ARG A 55 10.88 1.43 0.81
CA ARG A 55 9.84 0.71 1.55
C ARG A 55 9.41 1.48 2.81
N ARG A 56 10.37 1.99 3.58
CA ARG A 56 10.08 2.83 4.76
C ARG A 56 9.33 4.10 4.38
N GLU A 57 9.77 4.75 3.32
CA GLU A 57 9.15 5.98 2.81
C GLU A 57 7.72 5.73 2.32
N PHE A 58 7.49 4.66 1.56
CA PHE A 58 6.15 4.26 1.15
C PHE A 58 5.21 4.06 2.34
N PHE A 59 5.63 3.34 3.37
CA PHE A 59 4.81 3.11 4.55
C PHE A 59 4.56 4.39 5.35
N SER A 60 5.55 5.28 5.45
CA SER A 60 5.40 6.59 6.08
C SER A 60 4.38 7.46 5.35
N LEU A 61 4.46 7.53 4.01
CA LEU A 61 3.51 8.28 3.17
C LEU A 61 2.10 7.69 3.24
N LEU A 62 1.98 6.37 3.24
CA LEU A 62 0.70 5.68 3.36
C LEU A 62 0.03 5.99 4.71
N ALA A 63 0.79 5.90 5.80
CA ALA A 63 0.29 6.23 7.14
C ALA A 63 -0.10 7.71 7.26
N TYR A 64 0.70 8.61 6.67
CA TYR A 64 0.40 10.04 6.64
C TYR A 64 -0.90 10.34 5.87
N GLN A 65 -1.06 9.80 4.65
CA GLN A 65 -2.27 10.01 3.85
C GLN A 65 -3.51 9.39 4.51
N PHE A 66 -3.37 8.21 5.12
CA PHE A 66 -4.47 7.56 5.83
C PHE A 66 -4.91 8.38 7.04
N SER A 67 -3.97 8.80 7.88
CA SER A 67 -4.25 9.65 9.05
C SER A 67 -4.84 11.00 8.64
N HIS A 68 -4.24 11.67 7.65
CA HIS A 68 -4.75 12.94 7.14
C HIS A 68 -6.17 12.82 6.60
N SER A 69 -6.46 11.76 5.83
CA SER A 69 -7.80 11.51 5.27
C SER A 69 -8.83 11.13 6.34
N ALA A 70 -8.41 10.39 7.37
CA ALA A 70 -9.26 10.05 8.51
C ALA A 70 -9.60 11.29 9.36
N LEU A 71 -8.65 12.23 9.48
CA LEU A 71 -8.78 13.45 10.30
C LEU A 71 -9.55 14.58 9.59
N THR A 72 -9.39 14.77 8.28
CA THR A 72 -9.92 15.97 7.60
C THR A 72 -11.42 15.94 7.33
N SER A 73 -12.04 14.78 7.09
CA SER A 73 -13.49 14.62 7.14
C SER A 73 -13.87 13.18 6.92
N GLY A 74 -14.75 12.65 7.76
CA GLY A 74 -15.23 11.28 7.60
C GLY A 74 -15.86 10.99 6.22
N LYS A 75 -16.40 12.02 5.56
CA LYS A 75 -16.96 11.87 4.21
C LYS A 75 -15.89 11.77 3.12
N ALA A 76 -14.73 12.40 3.30
CA ALA A 76 -13.66 12.38 2.30
C ALA A 76 -13.00 11.00 2.21
N TYR A 77 -12.82 10.31 3.34
CA TYR A 77 -12.37 8.92 3.32
C TYR A 77 -13.39 8.03 2.61
N HIS A 78 -14.69 8.24 2.85
CA HIS A 78 -15.74 7.41 2.28
C HIS A 78 -15.74 7.53 0.75
N LEU A 79 -15.76 8.77 0.24
CA LEU A 79 -15.71 9.06 -1.19
C LEU A 79 -14.42 8.54 -1.86
N ALA A 80 -13.29 8.57 -1.16
CA ALA A 80 -12.03 8.03 -1.68
C ALA A 80 -12.01 6.49 -1.74
N LEU A 81 -12.82 5.81 -0.91
CA LEU A 81 -12.90 4.36 -0.83
C LEU A 81 -14.04 3.75 -1.66
N GLU A 82 -15.04 4.54 -2.05
CA GLU A 82 -16.20 4.11 -2.85
C GLU A 82 -15.89 3.29 -4.12
N PRO A 83 -14.83 3.58 -4.92
CA PRO A 83 -14.54 2.77 -6.11
C PRO A 83 -13.78 1.46 -5.79
N TYR A 84 -13.51 1.15 -4.52
CA TYR A 84 -12.68 0.01 -4.11
C TYR A 84 -13.48 -1.07 -3.37
N ASN A 85 -13.16 -2.34 -3.62
CA ASN A 85 -13.87 -3.47 -3.00
C ASN A 85 -13.53 -3.62 -1.52
N VAL A 86 -14.46 -4.19 -0.74
CA VAL A 86 -14.29 -4.50 0.69
C VAL A 86 -12.99 -5.25 0.97
N CYS A 87 -12.59 -6.21 0.12
CA CYS A 87 -11.30 -6.91 0.28
C CYS A 87 -10.09 -5.96 0.17
N GLN A 88 -10.09 -5.01 -0.76
CA GLN A 88 -8.99 -4.06 -0.94
C GLN A 88 -8.91 -3.10 0.25
N VAL A 89 -10.06 -2.64 0.75
CA VAL A 89 -10.15 -1.77 1.92
C VAL A 89 -9.69 -2.51 3.18
N ASN A 90 -10.15 -3.76 3.38
CA ASN A 90 -9.72 -4.59 4.50
C ASN A 90 -8.21 -4.88 4.45
N ASN A 91 -7.65 -5.12 3.26
CA ASN A 91 -6.22 -5.32 3.09
C ASN A 91 -5.42 -4.04 3.38
N LEU A 92 -5.92 -2.87 2.96
CA LEU A 92 -5.30 -1.58 3.29
C LEU A 92 -5.30 -1.35 4.81
N ILE A 93 -6.43 -1.59 5.46
CA ILE A 93 -6.58 -1.45 6.91
C ILE A 93 -5.66 -2.45 7.64
N ALA A 94 -5.61 -3.70 7.21
CA ALA A 94 -4.72 -4.72 7.78
C ALA A 94 -3.26 -4.32 7.64
N ILE A 95 -2.84 -3.81 6.48
CA ILE A 95 -1.48 -3.31 6.26
C ILE A 95 -1.19 -2.12 7.16
N PHE A 96 -2.12 -1.17 7.29
CA PHE A 96 -1.97 -0.05 8.21
C PHE A 96 -1.75 -0.53 9.65
N PHE A 97 -2.53 -1.50 10.12
CA PHE A 97 -2.35 -2.09 11.45
C PHE A 97 -1.01 -2.82 11.59
N ILE A 98 -0.58 -3.60 10.58
CA ILE A 98 0.73 -4.24 10.58
C ILE A 98 1.85 -3.19 10.67
N ILE A 99 1.78 -2.11 9.89
CA ILE A 99 2.79 -1.05 9.89
C ILE A 99 2.85 -0.36 11.26
N VAL A 100 1.70 0.04 11.82
CA VAL A 100 1.67 0.71 13.13
C VAL A 100 2.13 -0.24 14.23
N PHE A 101 1.78 -1.53 14.17
CA PHE A 101 2.22 -2.49 15.17
C PHE A 101 3.73 -2.79 15.10
N PHE A 102 4.30 -2.95 13.90
CA PHE A 102 5.73 -3.20 13.71
C PHE A 102 6.61 -1.94 13.77
N ALA A 103 6.06 -0.74 13.56
CA ALA A 103 6.83 0.51 13.68
C ALA A 103 6.99 0.98 15.15
N TYR A 104 6.17 0.47 16.06
CA TYR A 104 6.13 0.86 17.48
C TYR A 104 6.49 -0.28 18.45
N SER A 105 7.01 -1.41 17.97
CA SER A 105 7.38 -2.58 18.78
C SER A 105 8.85 -2.95 18.67
#